data_AF-A0A918YG16-F1
#
_entry.id   AF-A0A918YG16-F1
#
_cell.length_a   1.000
_cell.length_b   1.000
_cell.length_c   1.000
_cell.angle_alpha   90.00
_cell.angle_beta   90.00
_cell.angle_gamma   90.00
#
_symmetry.space_group_name_H-M   'P 1'
#
loop_
_entity.id
_entity.type
_entity.pdbx_description
1 polymer ?
#
loop_
_entity_poly.entity_id
_entity_poly.type
_entity_poly.pdbx_seq_one_letter_code
_entity_poly.pdbx_strand_id
1 'polypeptide(L)'
;MLHLPSFTVELDLPWQKGDDPVKRFERLGQIRLLDAVADAPEIYRLSAAFEFPWDYTRALGLAQYRTYAVPSIGRLLARTAELPERTQKRYDDTVLLLDAVVEHGCATEEGRTAIRRINQMHRSYDISDDDMRYVPSTFVVVPRRWIDTYGWRRLDRHEIVAATEYYRALGRHMGIPDIPETYEGFETLLDAYEQEHFD
;
A
#
# COMPACT_ATOMS: atom_id res chain seq x y z
N MET A 1 -13.10 -43.55 -29.14
CA MET A 1 -13.05 -42.17 -29.67
C MET A 1 -14.39 -41.53 -29.41
N LEU A 2 -14.51 -40.74 -28.33
CA LEU A 2 -15.71 -39.98 -27.99
C LEU A 2 -15.53 -38.55 -28.52
N HIS A 3 -16.41 -38.11 -29.40
CA HIS A 3 -16.43 -36.76 -29.96
C HIS A 3 -17.20 -35.86 -28.99
N LEU A 4 -16.52 -34.87 -28.40
CA LEU A 4 -17.18 -33.79 -27.65
C LEU A 4 -17.55 -32.66 -28.64
N PRO A 5 -18.76 -32.11 -28.61
CA PRO A 5 -19.11 -30.97 -29.44
C PRO A 5 -18.47 -29.68 -28.87
N SER A 6 -17.76 -28.95 -29.72
CA SER A 6 -17.27 -27.60 -29.40
C SER A 6 -18.44 -26.63 -29.38
N PHE A 7 -18.76 -26.10 -28.19
CA PHE A 7 -19.60 -24.91 -28.05
C PHE A 7 -18.70 -23.68 -28.08
N THR A 8 -18.65 -22.99 -29.22
CA THR A 8 -18.12 -21.63 -29.27
C THR A 8 -19.27 -20.68 -28.95
N VAL A 9 -19.22 -20.03 -27.79
CA VAL A 9 -20.10 -18.90 -27.48
C VAL A 9 -19.44 -17.66 -28.08
N GLU A 10 -19.97 -17.14 -29.19
CA GLU A 10 -19.64 -15.79 -29.65
C GLU A 10 -20.30 -14.79 -28.69
N LEU A 11 -19.49 -14.17 -27.84
CA LEU A 11 -19.91 -13.04 -27.02
C LEU A 11 -19.88 -11.77 -27.87
N ASP A 12 -20.99 -11.49 -28.57
CA ASP A 12 -21.25 -10.17 -29.14
C ASP A 12 -21.61 -9.20 -28.00
N LEU A 13 -20.58 -8.70 -27.30
CA LEU A 13 -20.71 -7.55 -26.41
C LEU A 13 -20.42 -6.28 -27.22
N PRO A 14 -21.41 -5.39 -27.45
CA PRO A 14 -21.15 -4.14 -28.13
C PRO A 14 -20.24 -3.28 -27.26
N TRP A 15 -19.01 -3.08 -27.73
CA TRP A 15 -18.11 -2.05 -27.20
C TRP A 15 -18.74 -0.68 -27.45
N GLN A 16 -19.54 -0.19 -26.50
CA GLN A 16 -19.89 1.23 -26.46
C GLN A 16 -18.60 2.00 -26.15
N LYS A 17 -18.04 2.64 -27.18
CA LYS A 17 -16.99 3.63 -27.01
C LYS A 17 -17.63 4.79 -26.24
N GLY A 18 -17.35 4.88 -24.95
CA GLY A 18 -17.78 6.02 -24.14
C GLY A 18 -17.21 7.29 -24.74
N ASP A 19 -18.07 8.17 -25.25
CA ASP A 19 -17.71 9.49 -25.78
C ASP A 19 -17.52 10.53 -24.66
N ASP A 20 -17.49 10.11 -23.40
CA ASP A 20 -17.16 11.01 -22.30
C ASP A 20 -15.69 11.45 -22.41
N PRO A 21 -15.41 12.75 -22.50
CA PRO A 21 -14.03 13.23 -22.52
C PRO A 21 -13.35 12.75 -21.24
N VAL A 22 -12.19 12.10 -21.38
CA VAL A 22 -11.36 11.71 -20.23
C VAL A 22 -11.04 12.96 -19.43
N LYS A 23 -11.74 13.16 -18.32
CA LYS A 23 -11.50 14.29 -17.41
C LYS A 23 -10.31 13.96 -16.53
N ARG A 24 -9.13 14.01 -17.14
CA ARG A 24 -7.84 13.62 -16.56
C ARG A 24 -7.58 14.19 -15.16
N PHE A 25 -8.15 15.35 -14.81
CA PHE A 25 -7.95 16.02 -13.52
C PHE A 25 -9.20 16.07 -12.61
N GLU A 26 -10.30 15.40 -12.96
CA GLU A 26 -11.55 15.45 -12.17
C GLU A 26 -11.33 14.98 -10.72
N ARG A 27 -10.60 13.88 -10.54
CA ARG A 27 -10.29 13.34 -9.22
C ARG A 27 -9.34 14.22 -8.43
N LEU A 28 -8.37 14.84 -9.08
CA LEU A 28 -7.54 15.86 -8.42
C LEU A 28 -8.40 17.04 -7.94
N GLY A 29 -9.40 17.44 -8.74
CA GLY A 29 -10.40 18.43 -8.34
C GLY A 29 -11.16 18.00 -7.08
N GLN A 30 -11.64 16.75 -7.04
CA GLN A 30 -12.31 16.18 -5.86
C GLN A 30 -11.39 16.15 -4.63
N ILE A 31 -10.15 15.65 -4.77
CA ILE A 31 -9.17 15.54 -3.69
C ILE A 31 -8.89 16.91 -3.05
N ARG A 32 -8.80 17.97 -3.84
CA ARG A 32 -8.55 19.34 -3.34
C ARG A 32 -9.71 19.96 -2.56
N LEU A 33 -10.91 19.38 -2.67
CA LEU A 33 -12.08 19.81 -1.89
C LEU A 33 -12.16 19.13 -0.52
N LEU A 34 -11.38 18.07 -0.30
CA LEU A 34 -11.33 17.31 0.95
C LEU A 34 -10.26 17.88 1.89
N ASP A 35 -10.45 17.75 3.20
CA ASP A 35 -9.45 18.10 4.19
C ASP A 35 -8.34 17.04 4.23
N ALA A 36 -7.10 17.46 4.02
CA ALA A 36 -5.98 16.54 3.85
C ALA A 36 -5.69 15.64 5.06
N VAL A 37 -6.15 16.02 6.27
CA VAL A 37 -5.95 15.26 7.51
C VAL A 37 -7.22 14.53 7.91
N ALA A 38 -8.35 15.22 7.98
CA ALA A 38 -9.61 14.63 8.42
C ALA A 38 -10.17 13.61 7.41
N ASP A 39 -10.00 13.88 6.12
CA ASP A 39 -10.44 13.00 5.03
C ASP A 39 -9.27 12.16 4.46
N ALA A 40 -8.17 12.04 5.20
CA ALA A 40 -6.97 11.31 4.78
C ALA A 40 -7.25 9.88 4.24
N PRO A 41 -8.11 9.05 4.89
CA PRO A 41 -8.43 7.73 4.35
C PRO A 41 -9.09 7.80 2.97
N GLU A 42 -10.00 8.75 2.74
CA GLU A 42 -10.70 8.89 1.46
C GLU A 42 -9.77 9.42 0.37
N ILE A 43 -8.94 10.43 0.68
CA ILE A 43 -7.95 10.94 -0.27
C ILE A 43 -6.95 9.84 -0.63
N TYR A 44 -6.45 9.07 0.35
CA TYR A 44 -5.53 7.97 0.09
C TYR A 44 -6.18 6.90 -0.79
N ARG A 45 -7.43 6.51 -0.51
CA ARG A 45 -8.20 5.57 -1.33
C ARG A 45 -8.42 6.08 -2.75
N LEU A 46 -8.79 7.35 -2.93
CA LEU A 46 -8.95 7.98 -4.26
C LEU A 46 -7.63 7.98 -5.04
N SER A 47 -6.52 8.31 -4.39
CA SER A 47 -5.19 8.33 -5.00
C SER A 47 -4.74 6.91 -5.38
N ALA A 48 -4.82 5.97 -4.43
CA ALA A 48 -4.28 4.62 -4.57
C ALA A 48 -5.14 3.69 -5.43
N ALA A 49 -6.47 3.71 -5.29
CA ALA A 49 -7.33 2.76 -6.01
C ALA A 49 -7.79 3.26 -7.39
N PHE A 50 -7.78 4.58 -7.62
CA PHE A 50 -8.40 5.14 -8.83
C PHE A 50 -7.53 6.08 -9.64
N GLU A 51 -6.67 6.89 -9.01
CA GLU A 51 -5.83 7.84 -9.72
C GLU A 51 -4.53 7.21 -10.24
N PHE A 52 -3.86 6.43 -9.38
CA PHE A 52 -2.54 5.85 -9.62
C PHE A 52 -2.47 4.36 -9.27
N PRO A 53 -3.48 3.52 -9.58
CA PRO A 53 -3.52 2.13 -9.09
C PRO A 53 -2.32 1.30 -9.54
N TRP A 54 -1.88 1.48 -10.78
CA TRP A 54 -0.70 0.79 -11.29
C TRP A 54 0.59 1.28 -10.59
N ASP A 55 0.75 2.59 -10.42
CA ASP A 55 1.94 3.17 -9.81
C ASP A 55 2.08 2.80 -8.33
N TYR A 56 0.99 2.88 -7.55
CA TYR A 56 1.01 2.41 -6.15
C TYR A 56 1.34 0.92 -6.07
N THR A 57 0.73 0.08 -6.91
CA THR A 57 1.03 -1.36 -6.95
C THR A 57 2.51 -1.61 -7.22
N ARG A 58 3.10 -0.91 -8.20
CA ARG A 58 4.52 -1.06 -8.54
C ARG A 58 5.44 -0.54 -7.44
N ALA A 59 5.15 0.63 -6.90
CA ALA A 59 5.95 1.24 -5.85
C ALA A 59 5.90 0.43 -4.54
N LEU A 60 4.74 -0.11 -4.16
CA LEU A 60 4.60 -0.96 -2.98
C LEU A 60 5.29 -2.32 -3.17
N GLY A 61 5.30 -2.86 -4.39
CA GLY A 61 6.13 -4.02 -4.73
C GLY A 61 7.63 -3.74 -4.52
N LEU A 62 8.11 -2.56 -4.95
CA LEU A 62 9.49 -2.14 -4.68
C LEU A 62 9.74 -1.92 -3.19
N ALA A 63 8.81 -1.31 -2.46
CA ALA A 63 8.89 -1.14 -1.02
C ALA A 63 9.09 -2.49 -0.31
N GLN A 64 8.35 -3.53 -0.69
CA GLN A 64 8.55 -4.89 -0.15
C GLN A 64 9.96 -5.41 -0.42
N TYR A 65 10.51 -5.27 -1.63
CA TYR A 65 11.87 -5.73 -1.92
C TYR A 65 12.93 -5.05 -1.05
N ARG A 66 12.74 -3.76 -0.70
CA ARG A 66 13.64 -3.05 0.23
C ARG A 66 13.65 -3.71 1.61
N THR A 67 12.48 -4.10 2.12
CA THR A 67 12.40 -4.83 3.40
C THR A 67 13.15 -6.17 3.38
N TYR A 68 13.29 -6.80 2.22
CA TYR A 68 14.02 -8.07 2.09
C TYR A 68 15.55 -7.87 2.15
N ALA A 69 16.03 -6.68 1.80
CA ALA A 69 17.44 -6.31 1.86
C ALA A 69 17.89 -5.99 3.30
N VAL A 70 16.96 -5.70 4.22
CA VAL A 70 17.28 -5.50 5.64
C VAL A 70 17.63 -6.85 6.28
N PRO A 71 18.82 -7.01 6.90
CA PRO A 71 19.26 -8.31 7.40
C PRO A 71 18.35 -8.94 8.48
N SER A 72 17.80 -8.16 9.41
CA SER A 72 16.86 -8.64 10.45
C SER A 72 15.57 -9.18 9.84
N ILE A 73 14.94 -8.38 8.98
CA ILE A 73 13.68 -8.70 8.30
C ILE A 73 13.89 -9.86 7.33
N GLY A 74 14.89 -9.79 6.45
CA GLY A 74 15.19 -10.84 5.48
C GLY A 74 15.44 -12.21 6.13
N ARG A 75 16.21 -12.25 7.23
CA ARG A 75 16.41 -13.49 8.00
C ARG A 75 15.12 -14.00 8.63
N LEU A 76 14.28 -13.12 9.18
CA LEU A 76 12.98 -13.52 9.72
C LEU A 76 12.13 -14.16 8.61
N LEU A 77 12.00 -13.49 7.48
CA LEU A 77 11.22 -13.96 6.34
C LEU A 77 11.73 -15.30 5.79
N ALA A 78 13.04 -15.48 5.70
CA ALA A 78 13.65 -16.75 5.32
C ALA A 78 13.31 -17.88 6.31
N ARG A 79 13.39 -17.61 7.62
CA ARG A 79 13.04 -18.59 8.67
C ARG A 79 11.57 -19.00 8.65
N THR A 80 10.65 -18.11 8.26
CA THR A 80 9.23 -18.47 8.16
C THR A 80 8.91 -19.43 7.00
N ALA A 81 9.80 -19.56 6.01
CA ALA A 81 9.58 -20.28 4.75
C ALA A 81 8.37 -19.80 3.90
N GLU A 82 7.57 -18.84 4.38
CA GLU A 82 6.41 -18.30 3.65
C GLU A 82 6.80 -17.58 2.34
N LEU A 83 7.98 -16.96 2.27
CA LEU A 83 8.48 -16.38 1.02
C LEU A 83 8.97 -17.43 0.01
N PRO A 84 9.83 -18.40 0.35
CA PRO A 84 10.29 -19.39 -0.62
C PRO A 84 9.25 -20.44 -1.00
N GLU A 85 8.33 -20.82 -0.09
CA GLU A 85 7.43 -21.95 -0.30
C GLU A 85 5.97 -21.55 -0.60
N ARG A 86 5.55 -20.36 -0.15
CA ARG A 86 4.14 -19.92 -0.17
C ARG A 86 3.98 -18.48 -0.68
N THR A 87 4.87 -18.04 -1.58
CA THR A 87 5.00 -16.64 -2.03
C THR A 87 3.68 -16.01 -2.42
N GLN A 88 2.91 -16.68 -3.29
CA GLN A 88 1.64 -16.14 -3.80
C GLN A 88 0.64 -15.94 -2.66
N LYS A 89 0.46 -16.96 -1.82
CA LYS A 89 -0.47 -16.85 -0.68
C LYS A 89 -0.05 -15.73 0.26
N ARG A 90 1.24 -15.62 0.59
CA ARG A 90 1.75 -14.56 1.49
C ARG A 90 1.48 -13.18 0.90
N TYR A 91 1.71 -13.02 -0.39
CA TYR A 91 1.41 -11.78 -1.11
C TYR A 91 -0.09 -11.47 -1.06
N ASP A 92 -0.94 -12.42 -1.41
CA ASP A 92 -2.40 -12.28 -1.40
C ASP A 92 -2.93 -11.94 0.00
N ASP A 93 -2.45 -12.62 1.05
CA ASP A 93 -2.82 -12.33 2.44
C ASP A 93 -2.44 -10.90 2.84
N THR A 94 -1.28 -10.41 2.39
CA THR A 94 -0.82 -9.04 2.68
C THR A 94 -1.71 -8.02 1.97
N VAL A 95 -1.99 -8.24 0.68
CA VAL A 95 -2.86 -7.35 -0.11
C VAL A 95 -4.27 -7.32 0.49
N LEU A 96 -4.88 -8.47 0.75
CA LEU A 96 -6.24 -8.54 1.32
C LEU A 96 -6.37 -7.81 2.66
N LEU A 97 -5.38 -7.97 3.55
CA LEU A 97 -5.41 -7.31 4.86
C LEU A 97 -5.21 -5.81 4.75
N LEU A 98 -4.32 -5.34 3.88
CA LEU A 98 -4.09 -3.90 3.70
C LEU A 98 -5.24 -3.24 2.93
N ASP A 99 -5.75 -3.88 1.88
CA ASP A 99 -6.88 -3.38 1.08
C ASP A 99 -8.14 -3.22 1.94
N ALA A 100 -8.42 -4.15 2.86
CA ALA A 100 -9.53 -4.01 3.80
C ALA A 100 -9.42 -2.73 4.65
N VAL A 101 -8.20 -2.32 5.03
CA VAL A 101 -7.97 -1.08 5.78
C VAL A 101 -8.05 0.14 4.88
N VAL A 102 -7.59 0.05 3.62
CA VAL A 102 -7.74 1.13 2.63
C VAL A 102 -9.21 1.37 2.27
N GLU A 103 -9.98 0.31 2.05
CA GLU A 103 -11.37 0.39 1.62
C GLU A 103 -12.30 0.84 2.76
N HIS A 104 -12.12 0.29 3.96
CA HIS A 104 -13.05 0.53 5.06
C HIS A 104 -12.51 1.51 6.12
N GLY A 105 -11.22 1.86 6.10
CA GLY A 105 -10.58 2.70 7.10
C GLY A 105 -10.29 1.99 8.44
N CYS A 106 -9.36 2.53 9.23
CA CYS A 106 -8.90 1.88 10.47
C CYS A 106 -9.96 1.81 11.59
N ALA A 107 -11.00 2.64 11.53
CA ALA A 107 -11.97 2.81 12.62
C ALA A 107 -13.18 1.88 12.52
N THR A 108 -13.45 1.27 11.35
CA THR A 108 -14.58 0.36 11.09
C THR A 108 -14.33 -1.04 11.65
N GLU A 109 -15.37 -1.87 11.71
CA GLU A 109 -15.22 -3.24 12.23
C GLU A 109 -14.35 -4.10 11.31
N GLU A 110 -14.50 -3.93 10.00
CA GLU A 110 -13.72 -4.58 8.95
C GLU A 110 -12.25 -4.19 9.06
N GLY A 111 -11.95 -2.89 9.10
CA GLY A 111 -10.59 -2.39 9.26
C GLY A 111 -9.94 -2.82 10.58
N ARG A 112 -10.68 -2.75 11.69
CA ARG A 112 -10.19 -3.26 12.99
C ARG A 112 -9.94 -4.75 12.96
N THR A 113 -10.77 -5.53 12.26
CA THR A 113 -10.57 -6.97 12.10
C THR A 113 -9.28 -7.28 11.34
N ALA A 114 -9.04 -6.59 10.22
CA ALA A 114 -7.80 -6.71 9.46
C ALA A 114 -6.58 -6.33 10.31
N ILE A 115 -6.63 -5.19 11.02
CA ILE A 115 -5.52 -4.75 11.88
C ILE A 115 -5.27 -5.73 13.03
N ARG A 116 -6.31 -6.27 13.68
CA ARG A 116 -6.14 -7.32 14.70
C ARG A 116 -5.42 -8.54 14.14
N ARG A 117 -5.73 -8.94 12.91
CA ARG A 117 -5.06 -10.05 12.23
C ARG A 117 -3.60 -9.73 11.94
N ILE A 118 -3.32 -8.54 11.41
CA ILE A 118 -1.94 -8.03 11.21
C ILE A 118 -1.17 -8.08 12.52
N ASN A 119 -1.71 -7.53 13.61
CA ASN A 119 -1.07 -7.49 14.92
C ASN A 119 -0.86 -8.89 15.52
N GLN A 120 -1.76 -9.85 15.27
CA GLN A 120 -1.56 -11.23 15.69
C GLN A 120 -0.40 -11.90 14.95
N MET A 121 -0.29 -11.65 13.65
CA MET A 121 0.80 -12.19 12.83
C MET A 121 2.16 -11.62 13.27
N HIS A 122 2.25 -10.31 13.48
CA HIS A 122 3.49 -9.66 13.92
C HIS A 122 3.92 -10.10 15.34
N ARG A 123 2.98 -10.21 16.29
CA ARG A 123 3.28 -10.66 17.67
C ARG A 123 3.79 -12.10 17.80
N SER A 124 3.69 -12.90 16.73
CA SER A 124 4.26 -14.25 16.71
C SER A 124 5.79 -14.24 16.60
N TYR A 125 6.40 -13.06 16.40
CA TYR A 125 7.83 -12.89 16.17
C TYR A 125 8.37 -11.73 17.00
N ASP A 126 9.66 -11.79 17.31
CA ASP A 126 10.40 -10.70 17.96
C ASP A 126 10.88 -9.72 16.88
N ILE A 127 10.05 -8.74 16.56
CA ILE A 127 10.31 -7.68 15.57
C ILE A 127 10.61 -6.41 16.36
N SER A 128 11.74 -5.76 16.07
CA SER A 128 12.14 -4.53 16.75
C SER A 128 11.18 -3.37 16.43
N ASP A 129 11.11 -2.39 17.33
CA ASP A 129 10.36 -1.15 17.07
C ASP A 129 10.91 -0.40 15.85
N ASP A 130 12.23 -0.48 15.60
CA ASP A 130 12.86 0.13 14.44
C ASP A 130 12.40 -0.53 13.13
N ASP A 131 12.35 -1.86 13.06
CA ASP A 131 11.83 -2.59 11.90
C ASP A 131 10.33 -2.30 11.70
N MET A 132 9.57 -2.25 12.80
CA MET A 132 8.14 -1.92 12.78
C MET A 132 7.88 -0.49 12.30
N ARG A 133 8.78 0.47 12.56
CA ARG A 133 8.71 1.85 12.00
C ARG A 133 9.20 1.94 10.56
N TYR A 134 10.25 1.21 10.21
CA TYR A 134 10.84 1.22 8.88
C TYR A 134 9.85 0.78 7.81
N VAL A 135 9.14 -0.34 8.02
CA VAL A 135 8.22 -0.90 7.02
C VAL A 135 7.12 0.10 6.57
N PRO A 136 6.31 0.72 7.44
CA PRO A 136 5.33 1.72 7.00
C PRO A 136 5.99 2.97 6.38
N SER A 137 7.22 3.31 6.77
CA SER A 137 7.98 4.39 6.13
C SER A 137 8.23 4.12 4.64
N THR A 138 8.51 2.86 4.29
CA THR A 138 8.62 2.46 2.87
C THR A 138 7.30 2.68 2.12
N PHE A 139 6.15 2.45 2.75
CA PHE A 139 4.84 2.59 2.13
C PHE A 139 4.39 4.04 1.95
N VAL A 140 4.90 4.98 2.75
CA VAL A 140 4.67 6.42 2.57
C VAL A 140 5.60 6.98 1.50
N VAL A 141 6.90 6.69 1.62
CA VAL A 141 7.95 7.42 0.90
C VAL A 141 8.16 6.85 -0.50
N VAL A 142 8.17 5.53 -0.67
CA VAL A 142 8.47 4.90 -1.97
C VAL A 142 7.38 5.22 -3.01
N PRO A 143 6.06 5.11 -2.72
CA PRO A 143 5.03 5.53 -3.66
C PRO A 143 5.12 6.98 -4.05
N ARG A 144 5.37 7.89 -3.09
CA ARG A 144 5.57 9.30 -3.41
C ARG A 144 6.80 9.53 -4.30
N ARG A 145 7.95 8.92 -4.01
CA ARG A 145 9.15 9.07 -4.86
C ARG A 145 8.93 8.50 -6.27
N TRP A 146 8.25 7.35 -6.37
CA TRP A 146 7.90 6.73 -7.65
C TRP A 146 6.96 7.60 -8.48
N ILE A 147 5.80 7.98 -7.92
CA ILE A 147 4.76 8.71 -8.66
C ILE A 147 5.25 10.07 -9.11
N ASP A 148 6.02 10.78 -8.30
CA ASP A 148 6.57 12.07 -8.72
C ASP A 148 7.59 11.98 -9.86
N THR A 149 8.23 10.82 -10.01
CA THR A 149 9.24 10.59 -11.04
C THR A 149 8.63 9.99 -12.31
N TYR A 150 7.72 9.03 -12.17
CA TYR A 150 7.23 8.18 -13.26
C TYR A 150 5.73 8.31 -13.51
N GLY A 151 4.98 8.82 -12.54
CA GLY A 151 3.54 9.00 -12.65
C GLY A 151 3.18 10.01 -13.73
N TRP A 152 1.97 9.89 -14.28
CA TRP A 152 1.50 10.81 -15.33
C TRP A 152 1.34 12.26 -14.84
N ARG A 153 1.27 12.46 -13.52
CA ARG A 153 1.45 13.72 -12.80
C ARG A 153 2.10 13.43 -11.44
N ARG A 154 2.68 14.46 -10.83
CA ARG A 154 3.15 14.42 -9.44
C ARG A 154 1.98 14.32 -8.47
N LEU A 155 2.24 13.79 -7.27
CA LEU A 155 1.26 13.83 -6.18
C LEU A 155 1.04 15.28 -5.73
N ASP A 156 -0.21 15.61 -5.47
CA ASP A 156 -0.61 16.87 -4.86
C ASP A 156 -0.28 16.87 -3.36
N ARG A 157 -0.16 18.05 -2.76
CA ARG A 157 0.10 18.18 -1.32
C ARG A 157 -0.98 17.49 -0.48
N HIS A 158 -2.24 17.52 -0.90
CA HIS A 158 -3.33 16.81 -0.21
C HIS A 158 -3.07 15.30 -0.18
N GLU A 159 -2.61 14.71 -1.30
CA GLU A 159 -2.32 13.28 -1.38
C GLU A 159 -1.14 12.88 -0.50
N ILE A 160 -0.09 13.72 -0.44
CA ILE A 160 1.10 13.47 0.39
C ILE A 160 0.74 13.52 1.88
N VAL A 161 -0.01 14.54 2.31
CA VAL A 161 -0.46 14.68 3.70
C VAL A 161 -1.41 13.53 4.07
N ALA A 162 -2.36 13.20 3.19
CA ALA A 162 -3.31 12.11 3.42
C ALA A 162 -2.62 10.74 3.55
N ALA A 163 -1.66 10.42 2.67
CA ALA A 163 -0.89 9.18 2.78
C ALA A 163 -0.10 9.12 4.09
N THR A 164 0.50 10.24 4.50
CA THR A 164 1.23 10.37 5.77
C THR A 164 0.31 10.11 6.96
N GLU A 165 -0.83 10.78 7.03
CA GLU A 165 -1.79 10.63 8.13
C GLU A 165 -2.45 9.25 8.15
N TYR A 166 -2.73 8.67 6.97
CA TYR A 166 -3.25 7.31 6.85
C TYR A 166 -2.29 6.29 7.48
N TYR A 167 -1.00 6.30 7.11
CA TYR A 167 -0.01 5.36 7.66
C TYR A 167 0.35 5.64 9.11
N ARG A 168 0.32 6.91 9.55
CA ARG A 168 0.44 7.28 10.96
C ARG A 168 -0.72 6.71 11.79
N ALA A 169 -1.95 6.81 11.30
CA ALA A 169 -3.12 6.23 11.95
C ALA A 169 -3.04 4.70 12.00
N LEU A 170 -2.67 4.05 10.89
CA LEU A 170 -2.46 2.61 10.84
C LEU A 170 -1.42 2.16 11.86
N GLY A 171 -0.25 2.80 11.90
CA GLY A 171 0.81 2.43 12.84
C GLY A 171 0.41 2.62 14.30
N ARG A 172 -0.39 3.65 14.62
CA ARG A 172 -0.98 3.81 15.96
C ARG A 172 -1.90 2.65 16.32
N HIS A 173 -2.75 2.20 15.39
CA HIS A 173 -3.61 1.03 15.61
C HIS A 173 -2.82 -0.29 15.67
N MET A 174 -1.63 -0.34 15.09
CA MET A 174 -0.68 -1.43 15.23
C MET A 174 0.13 -1.39 16.53
N GLY A 175 0.05 -0.29 17.29
CA GLY A 175 0.79 -0.11 18.54
C GLY A 175 2.28 0.19 18.33
N ILE A 176 2.65 0.75 17.18
CA ILE A 176 4.04 1.06 16.83
C ILE A 176 4.45 2.35 17.57
N PRO A 177 5.49 2.32 18.43
CA PRO A 177 5.92 3.49 19.18
C PRO A 177 6.64 4.51 18.29
N ASP A 178 6.46 5.79 18.60
CA ASP A 178 7.15 6.92 17.97
C ASP A 178 7.09 6.94 16.43
N ILE A 179 5.95 6.53 15.86
CA ILE A 179 5.75 6.63 14.41
C ILE A 179 5.85 8.10 13.95
N PRO A 180 6.58 8.41 12.85
CA PRO A 180 6.73 9.78 12.38
C PRO A 180 5.41 10.51 12.13
N GLU A 181 5.40 11.81 12.41
CA GLU A 181 4.18 12.64 12.27
C GLU A 181 4.07 13.34 10.91
N THR A 182 5.17 13.42 10.17
CA THR A 182 5.28 14.18 8.93
C THR A 182 5.89 13.33 7.83
N TYR A 183 5.63 13.69 6.58
CA TYR A 183 6.25 13.05 5.42
C TYR A 183 7.78 13.11 5.53
N GLU A 184 8.32 14.28 5.88
CA GLU A 184 9.76 14.51 6.03
C GLU A 184 10.36 13.66 7.16
N GLY A 185 9.59 13.38 8.21
CA GLY A 185 9.98 12.45 9.27
C GLY A 185 10.05 11.00 8.79
N PHE A 186 9.06 10.53 8.03
CA PHE A 186 9.10 9.22 7.38
C PHE A 186 10.27 9.11 6.39
N GLU A 187 10.52 10.15 5.60
CA GLU A 187 11.62 10.20 4.65
C GLU A 187 12.98 10.12 5.33
N THR A 188 13.19 10.94 6.37
CA THR A 188 14.44 10.92 7.15
C THR A 188 14.67 9.57 7.80
N LEU A 189 13.62 8.96 8.38
CA LEU A 189 13.72 7.63 8.98
C LEU A 189 14.10 6.58 7.94
N LEU A 190 13.41 6.57 6.78
CA LEU A 190 13.71 5.62 5.71
C LEU A 190 15.18 5.72 5.27
N ASP A 191 15.62 6.92 4.91
CA ASP A 191 16.95 7.14 4.33
C ASP A 191 18.06 6.79 5.33
N ALA A 192 17.92 7.19 6.59
CA ALA A 192 18.90 6.87 7.64
C ALA A 192 18.94 5.36 7.93
N TYR A 193 17.77 4.72 8.03
CA TYR A 193 17.68 3.29 8.32
C TYR A 193 18.33 2.47 7.18
N GLU A 194 18.08 2.81 5.93
CA GLU A 194 18.67 2.09 4.80
C GLU A 194 20.16 2.36 4.63
N GLN A 195 20.62 3.57 4.92
CA GLN A 195 22.05 3.87 4.96
C GLN A 195 22.80 3.01 6.00
N GLU A 196 22.15 2.69 7.12
CA GLU A 196 22.72 1.84 8.17
C GLU A 196 22.69 0.34 7.82
N HIS A 197 21.71 -0.11 7.04
CA HIS A 197 21.43 -1.54 6.86
C HIS A 197 21.74 -2.10 5.45
N PHE A 198 21.87 -1.27 4.42
CA PHE A 198 22.13 -1.70 3.03
C PHE A 198 23.60 -1.48 2.68
N ASP A 199 24.46 -2.40 3.09
CA ASP A 199 25.87 -2.47 2.68
C ASP A 199 26.05 -2.95 1.22
#